data_AF-A2HD63-F1
#
_entry.id   AF-A2HD63-F1
#
_cell.length_a   1.000
_cell.length_b   1.000
_cell.length_c   1.000
_cell.angle_alpha   90.00
_cell.angle_beta   90.00
_cell.angle_gamma   90.00
#
_symmetry.space_group_name_H-M   'P 1'
#
loop_
_entity.id
_entity.type
_entity.pdbx_description
1 polymer ?
#
loop_
_entity_poly.entity_id
_entity_poly.type
_entity_poly.pdbx_seq_one_letter_code
_entity_poly.pdbx_strand_id
1 'polypeptide(L)'
;MLSGNVDENHMDKLYEKINNDYPSLTKEMTDSIVRKFDEIQDMWFDRFDMNDKEKRKNDNNLLTKRILKSKIGEASTFNTVHNFYTAVYIFNNLFNDERERKSMFNGRNEYDFILCAVRDVDMKLKKIFLLQDDTVEDEVNEFLNRDLNEIDEVMTECYKKFKG
;
A
#
# COMPACT_ATOMS: atom_id res chain seq x y z
N MET A 1 19.12 -24.97 12.43
CA MET A 1 17.69 -24.73 12.77
C MET A 1 17.64 -23.86 14.02
N LEU A 2 17.59 -22.54 13.90
CA LEU A 2 17.27 -21.59 14.99
C LEU A 2 16.91 -20.22 14.37
N SER A 3 15.88 -20.14 13.54
CA SER A 3 15.36 -18.87 13.00
C SER A 3 13.93 -18.56 13.41
N GLY A 4 13.29 -19.39 14.23
CA GLY A 4 11.84 -19.28 14.52
C GLY A 4 11.44 -18.31 15.63
N ASN A 5 12.33 -17.92 16.55
CA ASN A 5 11.89 -17.33 17.83
C ASN A 5 12.10 -15.81 17.99
N VAL A 6 12.85 -15.17 17.10
CA VAL A 6 13.18 -13.72 17.23
C VAL A 6 12.20 -12.86 16.44
N ASP A 7 11.76 -13.33 15.27
CA ASP A 7 10.93 -12.55 14.36
C ASP A 7 9.45 -12.55 14.80
N GLU A 8 8.91 -13.66 15.32
CA GLU A 8 7.53 -13.72 15.85
C GLU A 8 7.34 -12.78 17.05
N ASN A 9 8.25 -12.79 18.02
CA ASN A 9 8.19 -11.93 19.22
C ASN A 9 8.28 -10.43 18.89
N HIS A 10 8.97 -10.08 17.81
CA HIS A 10 9.02 -8.70 17.32
C HIS A 10 7.69 -8.27 16.70
N MET A 11 7.09 -9.13 15.87
CA MET A 11 5.81 -8.84 15.21
C MET A 11 4.66 -8.76 16.21
N ASP A 12 4.63 -9.63 17.22
CA ASP A 12 3.61 -9.57 18.28
C ASP A 12 3.63 -8.22 19.01
N LYS A 13 4.81 -7.75 19.43
CA LYS A 13 4.98 -6.44 20.07
C LYS A 13 4.61 -5.27 19.16
N LEU A 14 4.89 -5.41 17.87
CA LEU A 14 4.51 -4.41 16.88
C LEU A 14 2.97 -4.29 16.81
N TYR A 15 2.27 -5.41 16.72
CA TYR A 15 0.80 -5.42 16.65
C TYR A 15 0.14 -5.08 17.99
N GLU A 16 0.74 -5.43 19.13
CA GLU A 16 0.31 -4.87 20.42
C GLU A 16 0.36 -3.34 20.43
N LYS A 17 1.41 -2.74 19.85
CA LYS A 17 1.53 -1.29 19.73
C LYS A 17 0.53 -0.71 18.73
N ILE A 18 0.35 -1.35 17.58
CA ILE A 18 -0.62 -0.91 16.54
C ILE A 18 -2.03 -0.96 17.10
N ASN A 19 -2.40 -2.02 17.80
CA ASN A 19 -3.76 -2.25 18.31
C ASN A 19 -4.14 -1.30 19.44
N ASN A 20 -3.19 -0.64 20.10
CA ASN A 20 -3.50 0.48 20.99
C ASN A 20 -4.08 1.69 20.24
N ASP A 21 -3.71 1.83 18.97
CA ASP A 21 -4.10 2.93 18.10
C ASP A 21 -5.20 2.53 17.09
N TYR A 22 -5.22 1.27 16.67
CA TYR A 22 -6.12 0.66 15.69
C TYR A 22 -6.48 -0.78 16.09
N PRO A 23 -7.31 -0.98 17.13
CA PRO A 23 -7.71 -2.31 17.62
C PRO A 23 -8.11 -3.32 16.54
N SER A 24 -8.73 -2.85 15.46
CA SER A 24 -9.23 -3.67 14.36
C SER A 24 -8.15 -4.08 13.33
N LEU A 25 -6.99 -3.41 13.30
CA LEU A 25 -5.97 -3.66 12.28
C LEU A 25 -5.11 -4.88 12.62
N THR A 26 -5.29 -5.97 11.88
CA THR A 26 -4.53 -7.20 12.10
C THR A 26 -3.27 -7.30 11.23
N LYS A 27 -2.40 -8.23 11.61
CA LYS A 27 -1.25 -8.65 10.79
C LYS A 27 -1.66 -9.15 9.42
N GLU A 28 -2.64 -10.05 9.39
CA GLU A 28 -3.15 -10.65 8.15
C GLU A 28 -3.74 -9.60 7.20
N MET A 29 -4.43 -8.59 7.73
CA MET A 29 -4.89 -7.45 6.95
C MET A 29 -3.73 -6.67 6.34
N THR A 30 -2.69 -6.37 7.14
CA THR A 30 -1.52 -5.63 6.65
C THR A 30 -0.80 -6.40 5.55
N ASP A 31 -0.59 -7.71 5.72
CA ASP A 31 0.06 -8.56 4.72
C ASP A 31 -0.75 -8.63 3.43
N SER A 32 -2.09 -8.69 3.53
CA SER A 32 -2.99 -8.66 2.38
C SER A 32 -2.94 -7.32 1.65
N ILE A 33 -2.89 -6.20 2.38
CA ILE A 33 -2.73 -4.85 1.81
C ILE A 33 -1.42 -4.75 1.04
N VAL A 34 -0.30 -5.20 1.63
CA VAL A 34 1.03 -5.17 0.98
C VAL A 34 1.01 -5.91 -0.35
N ARG A 35 0.43 -7.12 -0.37
CA ARG A 35 0.33 -7.95 -1.59
C ARG A 35 -0.55 -7.32 -2.65
N LYS A 36 -1.71 -6.78 -2.26
CA LYS A 36 -2.61 -6.13 -3.22
C LYS A 36 -1.98 -4.87 -3.84
N PHE A 37 -1.27 -4.05 -3.05
CA PHE A 37 -0.51 -2.94 -3.61
C PHE A 37 0.62 -3.41 -4.54
N ASP A 38 1.28 -4.53 -4.23
CA ASP A 38 2.30 -5.12 -5.10
C ASP A 38 1.72 -5.49 -6.48
N GLU A 39 0.56 -6.13 -6.50
CA GLU A 39 -0.16 -6.48 -7.73
C GLU A 39 -0.57 -5.24 -8.54
N ILE A 40 -1.17 -4.24 -7.88
CA ILE A 40 -1.56 -2.97 -8.52
C ILE A 40 -0.34 -2.25 -9.11
N GLN A 41 0.78 -2.24 -8.41
CA GLN A 41 2.02 -1.61 -8.88
C GLN A 41 2.65 -2.37 -10.04
N ASP A 42 2.66 -3.70 -10.01
CA ASP A 42 3.12 -4.53 -11.13
C ASP A 42 2.27 -4.27 -12.38
N MET A 43 0.94 -4.26 -12.24
CA MET A 43 0.02 -3.90 -13.33
C MET A 43 0.34 -2.52 -13.91
N TRP A 44 0.62 -1.53 -13.07
CA TRP A 44 0.99 -0.19 -13.53
C TRP A 44 2.29 -0.22 -14.34
N PHE A 45 3.32 -0.88 -13.82
CA PHE A 45 4.64 -0.91 -14.45
C PHE A 45 4.69 -1.76 -15.73
N ASP A 46 3.87 -2.81 -15.85
CA ASP A 46 3.76 -3.64 -17.06
C ASP A 46 3.25 -2.86 -18.29
N ARG A 47 2.69 -1.66 -18.09
CA ARG A 47 2.29 -0.76 -19.18
C ARG A 47 3.46 -0.02 -19.82
N PHE A 48 4.62 -0.01 -19.18
CA PHE A 48 5.81 0.68 -19.68
C PHE A 48 6.77 -0.33 -20.32
N ASP A 49 7.30 0.00 -21.49
CA ASP A 49 8.31 -0.82 -22.17
C ASP A 49 9.68 -0.60 -21.49
N MET A 50 9.84 -1.25 -20.33
CA MET A 50 11.04 -1.14 -19.51
C MET A 50 12.00 -2.29 -19.78
N ASN A 51 13.29 -1.96 -19.88
CA ASN A 51 14.34 -2.98 -19.92
C ASN A 51 14.58 -3.59 -18.53
N ASP A 52 15.32 -4.70 -18.49
CA ASP A 52 15.60 -5.43 -17.25
C ASP A 52 16.29 -4.58 -16.17
N LYS A 53 17.10 -3.58 -16.56
CA LYS A 53 17.80 -2.70 -15.62
C LYS A 53 16.80 -1.76 -14.95
N GLU A 54 15.82 -1.24 -15.69
CA GLU A 54 14.76 -0.37 -15.17
C GLU A 54 13.80 -1.16 -14.26
N LYS A 55 13.39 -2.36 -14.68
CA LYS A 55 12.57 -3.26 -13.86
C LYS A 55 13.24 -3.55 -12.51
N ARG A 56 14.52 -3.95 -12.53
CA ARG A 56 15.29 -4.17 -11.29
C ARG A 56 15.42 -2.92 -10.42
N LYS A 57 15.53 -1.74 -11.03
CA LYS A 57 15.60 -0.47 -10.29
C LYS A 57 14.26 -0.20 -9.58
N ASN A 58 13.13 -0.40 -10.25
CA ASN A 58 11.81 -0.22 -9.65
C ASN A 58 11.59 -1.24 -8.52
N ASP A 59 11.90 -2.51 -8.76
CA ASP A 59 11.82 -3.58 -7.76
C ASP A 59 12.59 -3.29 -6.47
N ASN A 60 13.73 -2.59 -6.57
CA ASN A 60 14.55 -2.24 -5.42
C ASN A 60 14.03 -0.97 -4.71
N ASN A 61 13.25 -0.15 -5.39
CA ASN A 61 12.70 1.10 -4.84
C ASN A 61 11.32 0.89 -4.20
N LEU A 62 10.50 -0.02 -4.74
CA LEU A 62 9.16 -0.29 -4.25
C LEU A 62 9.21 -0.90 -2.84
N LEU A 63 8.45 -0.31 -1.94
CA LEU A 63 8.35 -0.72 -0.54
C LEU A 63 7.73 -2.11 -0.42
N THR A 64 6.69 -2.40 -1.20
CA THR A 64 6.03 -3.71 -1.33
C THR A 64 7.06 -4.80 -1.67
N LYS A 65 7.80 -4.64 -2.77
CA LYS A 65 8.87 -5.56 -3.20
C LYS A 65 9.96 -5.73 -2.14
N ARG A 66 10.39 -4.65 -1.49
CA ARG A 66 11.40 -4.72 -0.41
C ARG A 66 10.90 -5.50 0.80
N ILE A 67 9.63 -5.34 1.17
CA ILE A 67 9.01 -6.08 2.28
C ILE A 67 8.92 -7.56 1.94
N LEU A 68 8.33 -7.89 0.79
CA LEU A 68 8.11 -9.27 0.35
C LEU A 68 9.42 -10.05 0.11
N LYS A 69 10.51 -9.36 -0.27
CA LYS A 69 11.86 -9.95 -0.42
C LYS A 69 12.68 -9.96 0.87
N SER A 70 12.22 -9.31 1.94
CA SER A 70 12.94 -9.27 3.21
C SER A 70 12.92 -10.64 3.90
N LYS A 71 13.79 -10.85 4.89
CA LYS A 71 13.80 -12.10 5.67
C LYS A 71 12.50 -12.33 6.45
N ILE A 72 11.89 -11.24 6.91
CA ILE A 72 10.63 -11.27 7.66
C ILE A 72 9.46 -11.50 6.69
N GLY A 73 9.53 -10.92 5.48
CA GLY A 73 8.48 -11.03 4.47
C GLY A 73 7.25 -10.15 4.74
N GLU A 74 7.28 -9.35 5.81
CA GLU A 74 6.12 -8.64 6.37
C GLU A 74 6.50 -7.21 6.79
N ALA A 75 5.49 -6.34 6.92
CA ALA A 75 5.68 -4.96 7.35
C ALA A 75 6.09 -4.87 8.83
N SER A 76 7.38 -4.73 9.11
CA SER A 76 7.97 -4.92 10.44
C SER A 76 8.17 -3.66 11.28
N THR A 77 7.60 -2.52 10.88
CA THR A 77 7.64 -1.28 11.69
C THR A 77 6.29 -0.56 11.71
N PHE A 78 6.03 0.16 12.80
CA PHE A 78 4.79 0.93 12.99
C PHE A 78 4.55 1.91 11.84
N ASN A 79 5.58 2.67 11.46
CA ASN A 79 5.47 3.62 10.35
C ASN A 79 5.15 2.88 9.04
N THR A 80 5.75 1.70 8.79
CA THR A 80 5.46 0.93 7.58
C THR A 80 3.99 0.53 7.53
N VAL A 81 3.47 -0.09 8.61
CA VAL A 81 2.05 -0.49 8.68
C VAL A 81 1.13 0.72 8.49
N HIS A 82 1.41 1.82 9.18
CA HIS A 82 0.63 3.05 9.07
C HIS A 82 0.66 3.64 7.66
N ASN A 83 1.79 3.59 6.94
CA ASN A 83 1.88 4.08 5.57
C ASN A 83 0.97 3.27 4.64
N PHE A 84 0.93 1.95 4.78
CA PHE A 84 0.04 1.10 3.97
C PHE A 84 -1.43 1.40 4.25
N TYR A 85 -1.80 1.54 5.52
CA TYR A 85 -3.18 1.87 5.85
C TYR A 85 -3.57 3.29 5.40
N THR A 86 -2.66 4.26 5.49
CA THR A 86 -2.87 5.61 4.92
C THR A 86 -3.04 5.54 3.40
N ALA A 87 -2.26 4.70 2.72
CA ALA A 87 -2.36 4.50 1.28
C ALA A 87 -3.71 3.86 0.90
N VAL A 88 -4.23 2.91 1.69
CA VAL A 88 -5.58 2.35 1.50
C VAL A 88 -6.64 3.44 1.53
N TYR A 89 -6.63 4.29 2.57
CA TYR A 89 -7.62 5.36 2.69
C TYR A 89 -7.55 6.35 1.53
N ILE A 90 -6.34 6.79 1.16
CA ILE A 90 -6.15 7.69 0.01
C ILE A 90 -6.62 7.02 -1.27
N PHE A 91 -6.29 5.74 -1.47
CA PHE A 91 -6.71 4.95 -2.61
C PHE A 91 -8.24 4.93 -2.70
N ASN A 92 -8.93 4.55 -1.62
CA ASN A 92 -10.38 4.45 -1.62
C ASN A 92 -11.05 5.81 -1.88
N ASN A 93 -10.60 6.86 -1.19
CA ASN A 93 -11.15 8.20 -1.35
C ASN A 93 -11.03 8.71 -2.80
N LEU A 94 -9.86 8.56 -3.41
CA LEU A 94 -9.65 8.97 -4.79
C LEU A 94 -10.39 8.05 -5.78
N PHE A 95 -10.36 6.73 -5.55
CA PHE A 95 -10.95 5.77 -6.49
C PHE A 95 -12.48 5.81 -6.47
N ASN A 96 -13.10 6.12 -5.33
CA ASN A 96 -14.56 6.23 -5.23
C ASN A 96 -15.12 7.54 -5.82
N ASP A 97 -14.34 8.61 -5.90
CA ASP A 97 -14.78 9.84 -6.59
C ASP A 97 -14.46 9.75 -8.09
N GLU A 98 -15.48 9.60 -8.93
CA GLU A 98 -15.34 9.53 -10.39
C GLU A 98 -14.54 10.69 -11.00
N ARG A 99 -14.56 11.87 -10.36
CA ARG A 99 -13.84 13.06 -10.83
C ARG A 99 -12.34 12.97 -10.52
N GLU A 100 -11.98 12.28 -9.45
CA GLU A 100 -10.62 12.18 -8.94
C GLU A 100 -9.95 10.83 -9.24
N ARG A 101 -10.72 9.77 -9.53
CA ARG A 101 -10.20 8.41 -9.76
C ARG A 101 -9.05 8.36 -10.76
N LYS A 102 -9.12 9.16 -11.82
CA LYS A 102 -8.07 9.23 -12.84
C LYS A 102 -6.81 9.96 -12.37
N SER A 103 -6.92 10.86 -11.39
CA SER A 103 -5.78 11.61 -10.83
C SER A 103 -4.81 10.70 -10.09
N MET A 104 -5.26 9.55 -9.58
CA MET A 104 -4.39 8.52 -9.00
C MET A 104 -3.30 8.07 -9.97
N PHE A 105 -3.67 7.88 -11.24
CA PHE A 105 -2.78 7.37 -12.29
C PHE A 105 -2.30 8.47 -13.24
N ASN A 106 -2.33 9.73 -12.78
CA ASN A 106 -1.91 10.88 -13.57
C ASN A 106 -1.31 11.98 -12.68
N GLY A 107 0.00 12.08 -12.68
CA GLY A 107 0.73 13.22 -12.12
C GLY A 107 1.05 13.08 -10.63
N ARG A 108 0.59 14.02 -9.80
CA ARG A 108 1.11 14.18 -8.41
C ARG A 108 0.68 13.07 -7.45
N ASN A 109 -0.49 12.47 -7.68
CA ASN A 109 -1.04 11.45 -6.77
C ASN A 109 -0.52 10.04 -7.07
N GLU A 110 0.28 9.88 -8.15
CA GLU A 110 0.95 8.61 -8.45
C GLU A 110 1.86 8.17 -7.29
N TYR A 111 2.50 9.14 -6.61
CA TYR A 111 3.37 8.89 -5.46
C TYR A 111 2.66 8.43 -4.20
N ASP A 112 1.33 8.52 -4.16
CA ASP A 112 0.53 8.08 -3.01
C ASP A 112 0.06 6.62 -3.15
N PHE A 113 0.07 6.05 -4.38
CA PHE A 113 -0.13 4.61 -4.60
C PHE A 113 1.16 3.86 -4.99
N ILE A 114 2.17 4.52 -5.58
CA ILE A 114 3.50 3.96 -5.85
C ILE A 114 4.39 4.15 -4.61
N LEU A 115 4.23 3.24 -3.66
CA LEU A 115 4.87 3.30 -2.36
C LEU A 115 6.37 3.03 -2.45
N CYS A 116 7.19 4.07 -2.58
CA CYS A 116 8.65 3.97 -2.66
C CYS A 116 9.39 4.22 -1.34
N ALA A 117 8.74 4.85 -0.35
CA ALA A 117 9.35 5.23 0.91
C ALA A 117 8.37 5.15 2.07
N VAL A 118 8.89 4.86 3.26
CA VAL A 118 8.14 4.98 4.51
C VAL A 118 8.20 6.45 4.94
N ARG A 119 7.04 7.11 5.05
CA ARG A 119 6.93 8.47 5.59
C ARG A 119 6.75 8.39 7.11
N ASP A 120 7.40 9.26 7.86
CA ASP A 120 7.17 9.32 9.30
C ASP A 120 5.75 9.79 9.60
N VAL A 121 5.12 9.13 10.57
CA VAL A 121 3.75 9.43 10.98
C VAL A 121 3.76 10.64 11.90
N ASP A 122 3.19 11.76 11.44
CA ASP A 122 2.85 12.86 12.34
C ASP A 122 1.56 12.52 13.10
N MET A 123 1.73 12.08 14.35
CA MET A 123 0.63 11.70 15.25
C MET A 123 -0.35 12.83 15.54
N LYS A 124 0.03 14.11 15.35
CA LYS A 124 -0.88 15.26 15.49
C LYS A 124 -1.76 15.42 14.26
N LEU A 125 -1.22 15.21 13.06
CA LEU A 125 -1.98 15.24 11.81
C LEU A 125 -2.87 14.00 11.63
N LYS A 126 -2.43 12.84 12.15
CA LYS A 126 -3.21 11.57 12.21
C LYS A 126 -4.62 11.78 12.78
N LYS A 127 -4.74 12.51 13.90
CA LYS A 127 -6.02 12.76 14.57
C LYS A 127 -6.96 13.69 13.79
N ILE A 128 -6.43 14.48 12.87
CA ILE A 128 -7.17 15.55 12.21
C ILE A 128 -7.77 15.07 10.88
N PHE A 129 -7.18 14.08 10.20
CA PHE A 129 -7.51 13.87 8.79
C PHE A 129 -7.98 12.48 8.33
N LEU A 130 -7.60 11.33 8.89
CA LEU A 130 -7.74 10.09 8.06
C LEU A 130 -8.09 8.76 8.76
N LEU A 131 -7.93 8.58 10.07
CA LEU A 131 -7.89 7.21 10.61
C LEU A 131 -8.67 7.10 11.91
N GLN A 132 -9.97 6.86 11.80
CA GLN A 132 -10.82 6.47 12.93
C GLN A 132 -10.92 4.94 12.96
N ASP A 133 -10.76 4.33 14.14
CA ASP A 133 -10.72 2.86 14.27
C ASP A 133 -12.02 2.19 13.80
N ASP A 134 -13.16 2.88 13.95
CA ASP A 134 -14.46 2.38 13.54
C ASP A 134 -14.63 2.25 12.02
N THR A 135 -13.73 2.81 11.21
CA THR A 135 -13.76 2.67 9.74
C THR A 135 -12.60 1.85 9.18
N VAL A 136 -11.65 1.40 9.99
CA VAL A 136 -10.44 0.68 9.53
C VAL A 136 -10.80 -0.59 8.78
N GLU A 137 -11.64 -1.44 9.38
CA GLU A 137 -12.01 -2.72 8.81
C GLU A 137 -12.76 -2.54 7.49
N ASP A 138 -13.70 -1.60 7.43
CA ASP A 138 -14.48 -1.29 6.23
C ASP A 138 -13.59 -0.78 5.09
N GLU A 139 -12.70 0.17 5.36
CA GLU A 139 -11.77 0.72 4.36
C GLU A 139 -10.82 -0.36 3.80
N VAL A 140 -10.28 -1.21 4.68
CA VAL A 140 -9.41 -2.31 4.28
C VAL A 140 -10.19 -3.35 3.48
N ASN A 141 -11.38 -3.74 3.93
CA ASN A 141 -12.21 -4.71 3.24
C ASN A 141 -12.64 -4.19 1.87
N GLU A 142 -13.03 -2.92 1.77
CA GLU A 142 -13.36 -2.31 0.50
C GLU A 142 -12.17 -2.40 -0.45
N PHE A 143 -10.99 -1.92 -0.02
CA PHE A 143 -9.78 -1.96 -0.84
C PHE A 143 -9.41 -3.39 -1.26
N LEU A 144 -9.40 -4.34 -0.34
CA LEU A 144 -9.04 -5.74 -0.60
C LEU A 144 -10.03 -6.45 -1.53
N ASN A 145 -11.31 -6.04 -1.54
CA ASN A 145 -12.35 -6.60 -2.41
C ASN A 145 -12.51 -5.87 -3.75
N ARG A 146 -11.86 -4.72 -3.98
CA ARG A 146 -11.89 -4.05 -5.30
C ARG A 146 -11.44 -4.97 -6.44
N ASP A 147 -12.18 -4.96 -7.54
CA ASP A 147 -11.84 -5.74 -8.73
C ASP A 147 -10.59 -5.16 -9.40
N LEU A 148 -9.57 -6.00 -9.60
CA LEU A 148 -8.36 -5.60 -10.31
C LEU A 148 -8.66 -5.22 -11.76
N ASN A 149 -9.67 -5.81 -12.41
CA ASN A 149 -10.07 -5.44 -13.76
C ASN A 149 -10.57 -3.99 -13.84
N GLU A 150 -11.37 -3.55 -12.85
CA GLU A 150 -11.83 -2.16 -12.80
C GLU A 150 -10.65 -1.20 -12.63
N ILE A 151 -9.68 -1.56 -11.78
CA ILE A 151 -8.44 -0.78 -11.61
C ILE A 151 -7.65 -0.74 -12.92
N ASP A 152 -7.52 -1.88 -13.61
CA ASP A 152 -6.82 -2.01 -14.89
C ASP A 152 -7.44 -1.15 -16.00
N GLU A 153 -8.77 -1.12 -16.08
CA GLU A 153 -9.52 -0.31 -17.03
C GLU A 153 -9.21 1.18 -16.85
N VAL A 154 -9.27 1.67 -15.60
CA VAL A 154 -8.97 3.06 -15.26
C VAL A 154 -7.51 3.41 -15.59
N MET A 155 -6.56 2.55 -15.22
CA MET A 155 -5.14 2.74 -15.58
C MET A 155 -4.94 2.81 -17.09
N THR A 156 -5.64 1.95 -17.84
CA THR A 156 -5.57 1.91 -19.31
C THR A 156 -6.09 3.19 -19.94
N GLU A 157 -7.19 3.74 -19.42
CA GLU A 157 -7.72 5.03 -19.88
C GLU A 157 -6.73 6.18 -19.62
N CYS A 158 -6.07 6.19 -18.47
CA CYS A 158 -5.04 7.18 -18.15
C CYS A 158 -3.82 7.04 -19.06
N TYR A 159 -3.31 5.82 -19.25
CA TYR A 159 -2.13 5.55 -20.08
C TYR A 159 -2.33 5.92 -21.55
N LYS A 160 -3.51 5.64 -22.13
CA LYS A 160 -3.82 5.98 -23.53
C LYS A 160 -3.71 7.49 -23.82
N LYS A 161 -3.92 8.36 -22.83
CA LYS A 161 -3.75 9.81 -22.98
C LYS A 161 -2.29 10.26 -23.10
N PHE A 162 -1.31 9.46 -22.66
CA PHE A 162 0.11 9.80 -22.73
C PHE A 162 0.79 9.39 -24.05
N LYS A 163 0.14 8.52 -24.86
CA LYS A 163 0.62 8.12 -26.19
C LYS A 163 -0.06 8.84 -27.36
N GLY A 164 -1.06 9.68 -27.07
CA GLY A 164 -1.82 10.46 -28.07
C GLY A 164 -1.24 11.84 -28.31
#